data_AF-A0A4Z1J2R6-F1
#
_entry.id   AF-A0A4Z1J2R6-F1
#
_cell.length_a   1.000
_cell.length_b   1.000
_cell.length_c   1.000
_cell.angle_alpha   90.00
_cell.angle_beta   90.00
_cell.angle_gamma   90.00
#
_symmetry.space_group_name_H-M   'P 1'
#
loop_
_entity.id
_entity.type
_entity.pdbx_description
1 polymer ?
#
loop_
_entity_poly.entity_id
_entity_poly.type
_entity_poly.pdbx_seq_one_letter_code
_entity_poly.pdbx_strand_id
1 'polypeptide(L)'
;MTSLNDKLKSRSEFHILHKNALDAELVETGSDDSNTLWQQVRLLTRNIASRYAQTGRTHPIALYEYDLRELWYMCVQGARLIAAEHPAQDRLVSQVLHTREMGVLSRKSGNAEEEEKRDNPELEIASTSDGNIWSDLPFLVEEIRAA
;
A
#
# COMPACT_ATOMS: atom_id res chain seq x y z
N MET A 1 -14.40 11.16 -19.53
CA MET A 1 -13.38 10.96 -18.47
C MET A 1 -14.11 10.80 -17.16
N THR A 2 -13.83 9.74 -16.40
CA THR A 2 -14.40 9.50 -15.06
C THR A 2 -13.89 10.55 -14.07
N SER A 3 -14.76 11.12 -13.25
CA SER A 3 -14.35 12.17 -12.31
C SER A 3 -13.47 11.61 -11.18
N LEU A 4 -12.70 12.47 -10.50
CA LEU A 4 -11.91 12.04 -9.34
C LEU A 4 -12.79 11.42 -8.24
N ASN A 5 -13.97 12.00 -8.00
CA ASN A 5 -14.92 11.48 -7.02
C ASN A 5 -15.42 10.09 -7.39
N ASP A 6 -15.70 9.84 -8.67
CA ASP A 6 -16.11 8.51 -9.14
C ASP A 6 -14.98 7.48 -8.95
N LYS A 7 -13.72 7.88 -9.20
CA LYS A 7 -12.56 7.02 -8.96
C LYS A 7 -12.36 6.73 -7.48
N LEU A 8 -12.48 7.74 -6.61
CA LEU A 8 -12.37 7.57 -5.16
C LEU A 8 -13.49 6.67 -4.62
N LYS A 9 -14.72 6.87 -5.09
CA LYS A 9 -15.85 6.01 -4.75
C LYS A 9 -15.60 4.57 -5.17
N SER A 10 -15.18 4.35 -6.42
CA SER A 10 -14.84 3.02 -6.93
C SER A 10 -13.72 2.35 -6.12
N ARG A 11 -12.68 3.10 -5.74
CA ARG A 11 -11.61 2.59 -4.87
C ARG A 11 -12.11 2.24 -3.47
N SER A 12 -12.98 3.06 -2.88
CA SER A 12 -13.61 2.77 -1.59
C SER A 12 -14.50 1.53 -1.62
N GLU A 13 -15.27 1.34 -2.70
CA GLU A 13 -16.11 0.14 -2.87
C GLU A 13 -15.26 -1.11 -3.04
N PHE A 14 -14.21 -1.03 -3.88
CA PHE A 14 -13.24 -2.11 -4.06
C PHE A 14 -12.54 -2.48 -2.75
N HIS A 15 -12.13 -1.48 -1.96
CA HIS A 15 -11.49 -1.67 -0.66
C HIS A 15 -12.36 -2.52 0.29
N ILE A 16 -13.67 -2.22 0.38
CA ILE A 16 -14.60 -2.99 1.22
C ILE A 16 -14.72 -4.43 0.72
N LEU A 17 -14.89 -4.62 -0.60
CA LEU A 17 -15.00 -5.95 -1.19
C LEU A 17 -13.74 -6.78 -0.96
N HIS A 18 -12.56 -6.16 -1.10
CA HIS A 18 -11.31 -6.85 -0.91
C HIS A 18 -11.04 -7.20 0.55
N LYS A 19 -11.36 -6.32 1.51
CA LYS A 19 -11.31 -6.68 2.95
C LYS A 19 -12.16 -7.93 3.24
N ASN A 20 -13.38 -7.97 2.74
CA ASN A 20 -14.25 -9.15 2.93
C ASN A 20 -13.69 -10.41 2.27
N ALA A 21 -13.06 -10.29 1.10
CA ALA A 21 -12.43 -11.42 0.42
C ALA A 21 -11.20 -11.95 1.19
N LEU A 22 -10.36 -11.05 1.70
CA LEU A 22 -9.22 -11.38 2.55
C LEU A 22 -9.67 -12.11 3.81
N ASP A 23 -10.69 -11.60 4.50
CA ASP A 23 -11.22 -12.25 5.71
C ASP A 23 -11.74 -13.67 5.40
N ALA A 24 -12.41 -13.86 4.26
CA ALA A 24 -12.89 -15.17 3.83
C ALA A 24 -11.74 -16.14 3.48
N GLU A 25 -10.74 -15.69 2.72
CA GLU A 25 -9.55 -16.49 2.35
C GLU A 25 -8.78 -16.91 3.61
N LEU A 26 -8.66 -16.01 4.57
CA LEU A 26 -7.96 -16.25 5.83
C LEU A 26 -8.70 -17.25 6.74
N VAL A 27 -10.03 -17.26 6.73
CA VAL A 27 -10.83 -18.30 7.42
C VAL A 27 -10.62 -19.67 6.76
N GLU A 28 -10.44 -19.73 5.45
CA GLU A 28 -10.28 -20.99 4.69
C GLU A 28 -8.86 -21.57 4.81
N THR A 29 -7.84 -20.73 4.65
CA THR A 29 -6.41 -21.14 4.63
C THR A 29 -5.83 -21.44 6.02
N GLY A 30 -6.41 -20.88 7.08
CA GLY A 30 -5.92 -21.07 8.44
C GLY A 30 -4.54 -20.44 8.72
N SER A 31 -4.01 -20.72 9.92
CA SER A 31 -2.76 -20.13 10.43
C SER A 31 -1.48 -20.82 9.92
N ASP A 32 -1.56 -21.66 8.89
CA ASP A 32 -0.44 -22.53 8.53
C ASP A 32 0.68 -21.80 7.74
N ASP A 33 1.83 -22.47 7.63
CA ASP A 33 3.03 -21.96 6.97
C ASP A 33 2.91 -21.82 5.44
N SER A 34 1.80 -22.30 4.86
CA SER A 34 1.50 -22.19 3.44
C SER A 34 0.83 -20.87 3.06
N ASN A 35 0.47 -20.02 4.03
CA ASN A 35 -0.12 -18.73 3.71
C ASN A 35 0.86 -17.86 2.89
N THR A 36 0.33 -17.25 1.83
CA THR A 36 1.09 -16.43 0.88
C THR A 36 0.92 -14.93 1.13
N LEU A 37 0.35 -14.56 2.28
CA LEU A 37 -0.03 -13.19 2.61
C LEU A 37 1.18 -12.23 2.58
N TRP A 38 2.33 -12.67 3.08
CA TRP A 38 3.56 -11.87 3.01
C TRP A 38 3.99 -11.58 1.55
N GLN A 39 3.73 -12.49 0.62
CA GLN A 39 3.99 -12.27 -0.81
C GLN A 39 3.00 -11.25 -1.37
N GLN A 40 1.73 -11.35 -1.01
CA GLN A 40 0.68 -10.40 -1.42
C GLN A 40 1.01 -8.97 -0.92
N VAL A 41 1.41 -8.82 0.35
CA VAL A 41 1.88 -7.54 0.92
C VAL A 41 3.06 -6.98 0.11
N ARG A 42 4.04 -7.82 -0.24
CA ARG A 42 5.20 -7.42 -1.04
C ARG A 42 4.81 -6.98 -2.45
N LEU A 43 3.87 -7.70 -3.09
CA LEU A 43 3.36 -7.39 -4.41
C LEU A 43 2.55 -6.09 -4.41
N LEU A 44 1.67 -5.88 -3.43
CA LEU A 44 0.88 -4.66 -3.32
C LEU A 44 1.78 -3.44 -3.08
N THR A 45 2.76 -3.54 -2.19
CA THR A 45 3.75 -2.47 -1.96
C THR A 45 4.44 -2.05 -3.27
N ARG A 46 4.93 -3.03 -4.05
CA ARG A 46 5.53 -2.78 -5.36
C ARG A 46 4.55 -2.19 -6.36
N ASN A 47 3.31 -2.65 -6.35
CA ASN A 47 2.27 -2.16 -7.23
C ASN A 47 1.95 -0.68 -6.95
N ILE A 48 1.79 -0.31 -5.68
CA ILE A 48 1.57 1.09 -5.27
C ILE A 48 2.73 1.97 -5.75
N ALA A 49 3.97 1.59 -5.44
CA ALA A 49 5.16 2.36 -5.83
C ALA A 49 5.26 2.50 -7.36
N SER A 50 5.08 1.41 -8.10
CA SER A 50 5.12 1.38 -9.56
C SER A 50 4.02 2.27 -10.17
N ARG A 51 2.77 2.11 -9.72
CA ARG A 51 1.65 2.92 -10.22
C ARG A 51 1.84 4.40 -9.89
N TYR A 52 2.32 4.75 -8.70
CA TYR A 52 2.55 6.15 -8.35
C TYR A 52 3.64 6.78 -9.23
N ALA A 53 4.72 6.06 -9.50
CA ALA A 53 5.80 6.54 -10.35
C ALA A 53 5.37 6.70 -11.83
N GLN A 54 4.51 5.79 -12.33
CA GLN A 54 4.13 5.74 -13.75
C GLN A 54 2.97 6.68 -14.13
N THR A 55 2.07 6.99 -13.20
CA THR A 55 0.89 7.80 -13.52
C THR A 55 1.19 9.30 -13.59
N GLY A 56 2.37 9.75 -13.14
CA GLY A 56 2.69 11.17 -13.03
C GLY A 56 1.59 11.92 -12.27
N ARG A 57 1.32 13.17 -12.61
CA ARG A 57 0.27 13.98 -11.95
C ARG A 57 -1.17 13.59 -12.27
N THR A 58 -1.41 12.55 -13.08
CA THR A 58 -2.78 12.15 -13.45
C THR A 58 -3.56 11.50 -12.31
N HIS A 59 -2.85 10.93 -11.33
CA HIS A 59 -3.43 10.29 -10.16
C HIS A 59 -2.98 11.03 -8.89
N PRO A 60 -3.91 11.69 -8.17
CA PRO A 60 -3.59 12.32 -6.90
C PRO A 60 -3.35 11.27 -5.82
N ILE A 61 -2.67 11.69 -4.75
CA ILE A 61 -2.28 10.80 -3.65
C ILE A 61 -3.47 10.09 -2.99
N ALA A 62 -4.62 10.77 -2.90
CA ALA A 62 -5.86 10.25 -2.33
C ALA A 62 -6.34 8.93 -2.96
N LEU A 63 -5.99 8.64 -4.21
CA LEU A 63 -6.33 7.36 -4.85
C LEU A 63 -5.53 6.19 -4.25
N TYR A 64 -4.31 6.45 -3.77
CA TYR A 64 -3.40 5.48 -3.20
C TYR A 64 -3.62 5.28 -1.69
N GLU A 65 -4.28 6.23 -1.01
CA GLU A 65 -4.58 6.10 0.43
C GLU A 65 -5.42 4.84 0.73
N TYR A 66 -6.38 4.50 -0.15
CA TYR A 66 -7.11 3.24 -0.04
C TYR A 66 -6.21 2.02 -0.20
N ASP A 67 -5.27 2.03 -1.16
CA ASP A 67 -4.31 0.93 -1.32
C ASP A 67 -3.40 0.78 -0.08
N LEU A 68 -3.05 1.89 0.57
CA LEU A 68 -2.22 1.88 1.79
C LEU A 68 -3.00 1.30 2.98
N ARG A 69 -4.26 1.70 3.16
CA ARG A 69 -5.13 1.12 4.19
C ARG A 69 -5.34 -0.38 3.97
N GLU A 70 -5.50 -0.78 2.72
CA GLU A 70 -5.60 -2.19 2.31
C GLU A 70 -4.31 -2.98 2.61
N LEU A 71 -3.14 -2.40 2.30
CA LEU A 71 -1.84 -2.96 2.63
C LEU A 71 -1.68 -3.23 4.12
N TRP A 72 -2.01 -2.24 4.96
CA TRP A 72 -1.88 -2.37 6.40
C TRP A 72 -2.92 -3.29 7.02
N TYR A 73 -4.15 -3.28 6.48
CA TYR A 73 -5.16 -4.25 6.87
C TYR A 73 -4.69 -5.68 6.65
N MET A 74 -4.11 -5.99 5.49
CA MET A 74 -3.54 -7.32 5.22
C MET A 74 -2.48 -7.71 6.27
N CYS A 75 -1.53 -6.81 6.56
CA CYS A 75 -0.51 -7.06 7.59
C CYS A 75 -1.12 -7.35 8.96
N VAL A 76 -2.13 -6.57 9.37
CA VAL A 76 -2.79 -6.70 10.68
C VAL A 76 -3.61 -7.98 10.77
N GLN A 77 -4.40 -8.31 9.74
CA GLN A 77 -5.16 -9.56 9.73
C GLN A 77 -4.26 -10.79 9.71
N GLY A 78 -3.18 -10.73 8.93
CA GLY A 78 -2.14 -11.75 8.96
C GLY A 78 -1.57 -11.97 10.35
N ALA A 79 -1.16 -10.89 11.01
CA ALA A 79 -0.58 -10.96 12.35
C ALA A 79 -1.57 -11.50 13.39
N ARG A 80 -2.88 -11.25 13.24
CA ARG A 80 -3.91 -11.75 14.16
C ARG A 80 -4.15 -13.25 14.05
N LEU A 81 -4.06 -13.79 12.85
CA LEU A 81 -4.45 -15.18 12.59
C LEU A 81 -3.28 -16.14 12.66
N ILE A 82 -2.07 -15.67 12.34
CA ILE A 82 -0.86 -16.47 12.48
C ILE A 82 -0.53 -16.62 13.97
N ALA A 83 -0.26 -17.84 14.44
CA ALA A 83 0.20 -18.07 15.80
C ALA A 83 1.47 -17.23 16.11
N ALA A 84 1.55 -16.66 17.32
CA ALA A 84 2.60 -15.69 17.67
C ALA A 84 4.03 -16.25 17.52
N GLU A 85 4.23 -17.53 17.83
CA GLU A 85 5.53 -18.22 17.76
C GLU A 85 5.88 -18.72 16.34
N HIS A 86 5.00 -18.48 15.37
CA HIS A 86 5.14 -19.05 14.04
C HIS A 86 6.02 -18.14 13.15
N PRO A 87 7.00 -18.69 12.41
CA PRO A 87 7.94 -17.90 11.58
C PRO A 87 7.29 -17.00 10.53
N ALA A 88 6.05 -17.28 10.14
CA ALA A 88 5.29 -16.40 9.23
C ALA A 88 5.03 -15.00 9.82
N GLN A 89 5.03 -14.84 11.15
CA GLN A 89 5.01 -13.52 11.82
C GLN A 89 6.25 -12.70 11.43
N ASP A 90 7.43 -13.30 11.50
CA ASP A 90 8.69 -12.63 11.13
C ASP A 90 8.70 -12.22 9.66
N ARG A 91 8.08 -13.01 8.78
CA ARG A 91 7.94 -12.68 7.34
C ARG A 91 7.07 -11.45 7.13
N LEU A 92 5.99 -11.29 7.89
CA LEU A 92 5.12 -10.11 7.85
C LEU A 92 5.84 -8.86 8.38
N VAL A 93 6.49 -8.96 9.55
CA VAL A 93 7.28 -7.86 10.12
C VAL A 93 8.38 -7.44 9.15
N SER A 94 9.04 -8.40 8.51
CA SER A 94 10.05 -8.13 7.48
C SER A 94 9.49 -7.38 6.28
N GLN A 95 8.21 -7.55 5.92
CA GLN A 95 7.60 -6.75 4.86
C GLN A 95 7.34 -5.31 5.31
N VAL A 96 6.87 -5.10 6.54
CA VAL A 96 6.68 -3.74 7.09
C VAL A 96 8.00 -2.99 7.13
N LEU A 97 9.06 -3.64 7.62
CA LEU A 97 10.42 -3.08 7.62
C LEU A 97 10.91 -2.84 6.19
N HIS A 98 10.73 -3.79 5.28
CA HIS A 98 11.11 -3.60 3.88
C HIS A 98 10.43 -2.37 3.26
N THR A 99 9.13 -2.21 3.47
CA THR A 99 8.37 -1.05 2.98
C THR A 99 8.93 0.25 3.55
N ARG A 100 9.29 0.28 4.83
CA ARG A 100 9.94 1.44 5.44
C ARG A 100 11.29 1.77 4.83
N GLU A 101 12.11 0.75 4.63
CA GLU A 101 13.46 0.88 4.08
C GLU A 101 13.48 1.16 2.56
N MET A 102 12.31 1.14 1.88
CA MET A 102 12.22 1.69 0.53
C MET A 102 12.45 3.21 0.49
N GLY A 103 12.38 3.89 1.63
CA GLY A 103 12.63 5.32 1.73
C GLY A 103 11.55 6.16 1.05
N VAL A 104 11.78 7.47 0.92
CA VAL A 104 10.77 8.40 0.41
C VAL A 104 10.35 8.02 -1.01
N LEU A 105 9.05 7.74 -1.20
CA LEU A 105 8.46 7.56 -2.52
C LEU A 105 8.37 8.90 -3.22
N SER A 106 8.93 9.00 -4.42
CA SER A 106 8.87 10.22 -5.22
C SER A 106 8.60 9.90 -6.69
N ARG A 107 8.05 10.87 -7.41
CA ARG A 107 7.87 10.82 -8.87
C ARG A 107 8.35 12.11 -9.52
N LYS A 108 8.57 12.04 -10.82
CA LYS A 108 8.90 13.16 -11.70
C LYS A 108 7.72 14.16 -11.80
N SER A 109 8.00 15.44 -11.61
CA SER A 109 7.05 16.55 -11.51
C SER A 109 6.77 17.18 -12.88
N GLY A 110 6.19 16.42 -13.81
CA GLY A 110 5.83 16.98 -15.11
C GLY A 110 5.35 15.93 -16.12
N ASN A 111 5.01 16.41 -17.32
CA ASN A 111 4.80 15.51 -18.45
C ASN A 111 6.14 14.89 -18.85
N ALA A 112 6.17 13.59 -19.14
CA ALA A 112 7.39 12.86 -19.46
C ALA A 112 8.26 13.56 -20.52
N GLU A 113 7.63 14.18 -21.52
CA GLU A 113 8.29 14.90 -22.62
C GLU A 113 8.94 16.25 -22.22
N GLU A 114 8.45 16.90 -21.17
CA GLU A 114 8.98 18.18 -20.68
C GLU A 114 10.10 17.98 -19.64
N GLU A 115 10.02 16.91 -18.86
CA GLU A 115 11.01 16.56 -17.85
C GLU A 115 12.27 15.90 -18.42
N GLU A 116 12.16 15.12 -19.51
CA GLU A 116 13.34 14.57 -20.21
C GLU A 116 14.29 15.64 -20.76
N LYS A 117 13.81 16.88 -20.90
CA LYS A 117 14.59 18.02 -21.42
C LYS A 117 15.18 18.91 -20.34
N ARG A 118 14.95 18.63 -19.05
CA ARG A 118 15.51 19.41 -17.93
C ARG A 118 16.71 18.68 -17.34
N ASP A 119 17.80 19.42 -17.14
CA ASP A 119 19.01 18.90 -16.48
C ASP A 119 18.77 18.52 -15.00
N ASN A 120 17.70 19.01 -14.38
CA ASN A 120 17.29 18.66 -13.02
C ASN A 120 15.76 18.57 -12.93
N PRO A 121 15.15 17.38 -13.09
CA PRO A 121 13.71 17.21 -12.97
C PRO A 121 13.27 17.48 -11.53
N GLU A 122 12.15 18.17 -11.37
CA GLU A 122 11.58 18.42 -10.05
C GLU A 122 10.96 17.10 -9.54
N LEU A 123 11.19 16.75 -8.28
CA LEU A 123 10.64 15.52 -7.70
C LEU A 123 9.49 15.86 -6.78
N GLU A 124 8.33 15.28 -7.06
CA GLU A 124 7.17 15.30 -6.18
C GLU A 124 7.30 14.15 -5.18
N ILE A 125 7.27 14.48 -3.89
CA ILE A 125 7.27 13.51 -2.79
C ILE A 125 5.85 13.03 -2.53
N ALA A 126 5.69 11.71 -2.37
CA ALA A 126 4.42 11.09 -2.05
C ALA A 126 4.14 11.19 -0.54
N SER A 127 3.27 12.12 -0.16
CA SER A 127 2.90 12.38 1.24
C SER A 127 1.39 12.44 1.43
N THR A 128 0.91 11.95 2.57
CA THR A 128 -0.46 12.13 3.07
C THR A 128 -0.47 13.19 4.19
N SER A 129 -1.62 13.43 4.83
CA SER A 129 -1.68 14.25 6.05
C SER A 129 -0.86 13.69 7.21
N ASP A 130 -0.55 12.39 7.16
CA ASP A 130 0.07 11.64 8.25
C ASP A 130 1.57 11.37 8.01
N GLY A 131 2.13 11.96 6.93
CA GLY A 131 3.56 11.87 6.61
C GLY A 131 3.83 11.27 5.23
N ASN A 132 5.10 10.93 5.02
CA ASN A 132 5.60 10.31 3.80
C ASN A 132 5.23 8.83 3.74
N ILE A 133 4.75 8.38 2.59
CA ILE A 133 4.09 7.07 2.43
C ILE A 133 4.93 5.88 2.92
N TRP A 134 6.22 5.83 2.60
CA TRP A 134 7.06 4.69 3.00
C TRP A 134 7.87 4.93 4.27
N SER A 135 8.44 6.12 4.49
CA SER A 135 9.25 6.35 5.69
C SER A 135 8.42 6.38 6.98
N ASP A 136 7.19 6.91 6.89
CA ASP A 136 6.35 7.21 8.05
C ASP A 136 5.19 6.22 8.20
N LEU A 137 4.95 5.37 7.19
CA LEU A 137 3.94 4.30 7.18
C LEU A 137 2.54 4.80 7.60
N PRO A 138 1.97 5.81 6.90
CA PRO A 138 0.69 6.40 7.28
C PRO A 138 -0.41 5.34 7.31
N PHE A 139 -1.39 5.53 8.18
CA PHE A 139 -2.51 4.62 8.45
C PHE A 139 -2.17 3.29 9.14
N LEU A 140 -0.90 2.87 9.23
CA LEU A 140 -0.54 1.59 9.88
C LEU A 140 -1.01 1.56 11.34
N VAL A 141 -0.73 2.61 12.09
CA VAL A 141 -1.13 2.71 13.51
C VAL A 141 -2.66 2.75 13.65
N GLU A 142 -3.37 3.37 12.71
CA GLU A 142 -4.83 3.41 12.72
C GLU A 142 -5.42 2.02 12.51
N GLU A 143 -4.93 1.27 11.51
CA GLU A 143 -5.40 -0.09 11.24
C GLU A 143 -5.06 -1.04 12.39
N ILE A 144 -3.91 -0.88 13.07
CA ILE A 144 -3.58 -1.64 14.29
C ILE A 144 -4.58 -1.35 15.41
N ARG A 145 -4.95 -0.09 15.62
CA ARG A 145 -5.89 0.31 16.69
C ARG A 145 -7.34 -0.10 16.41
N ALA A 146 -7.69 -0.24 15.13
CA ALA A 146 -9.03 -0.61 14.69
C ALA A 146 -9.29 -2.12 14.75
N ALA A 147 -8.24 -2.93 14.91
CA ALA A 147 -8.29 -4.38 14.90
C ALA A 147 -8.58 -4.97 16.30
#